data_AF-A0A7C1VZ93-F1
#
_entry.id   AF-A0A7C1VZ93-F1
#
_cell.length_a   1.000
_cell.length_b   1.000
_cell.length_c   1.000
_cell.angle_alpha   90.00
_cell.angle_beta   90.00
_cell.angle_gamma   90.00
#
_symmetry.space_group_name_H-M   'P 1'
#
loop_
_entity.id
_entity.type
_entity.pdbx_description
1 polymer ?
#
loop_
_entity_poly.entity_id
_entity_poly.type
_entity_poly.pdbx_seq_one_letter_code
_entity_poly.pdbx_strand_id
1 'polypeptide(L)' 'MGVALKQKLLAELERLSEEHLAEVLDFVNFLLFKENKITSKAETLPTPEKDPLLNFIGGVSHGNLAKDIDKEVYGE' A
#
# COMPACT_ATOMS: atom_id res chain seq x y z
N MET A 1 -24.61 12.80 -16.11
CA MET A 1 -24.40 11.33 -15.95
C MET A 1 -24.16 10.91 -14.50
N GLY A 2 -23.39 11.64 -13.68
CA GLY A 2 -23.06 11.20 -12.30
C GLY A 2 -24.23 11.06 -11.31
N VAL A 3 -25.31 11.84 -11.46
CA VAL A 3 -26.47 11.78 -10.53
C VAL A 3 -27.24 10.46 -10.64
N ALA A 4 -27.52 10.00 -11.86
CA ALA A 4 -28.20 8.73 -12.10
C ALA A 4 -27.36 7.53 -11.61
N LEU A 5 -26.03 7.60 -11.77
CA LEU A 5 -25.14 6.56 -11.29
C LEU A 5 -25.12 6.47 -9.75
N LYS A 6 -25.11 7.63 -9.06
CA LYS A 6 -25.18 7.67 -7.59
C LYS A 6 -26.48 7.08 -7.06
N GLN A 7 -27.61 7.36 -7.71
CA GLN A 7 -28.90 6.79 -7.33
C GLN A 7 -28.93 5.27 -7.50
N LYS A 8 -28.37 4.75 -8.60
CA LYS A 8 -28.26 3.30 -8.81
C LYS A 8 -27.38 2.64 -7.74
N LEU A 9 -26.26 3.27 -7.38
CA LEU A 9 -25.40 2.80 -6.29
C LEU A 9 -26.16 2.71 -4.95
N LEU A 10 -26.92 3.75 -4.59
CA LEU A 10 -27.73 3.73 -3.36
C LEU A 10 -28.74 2.58 -3.36
N ALA A 11 -29.43 2.35 -4.47
CA ALA A 11 -30.40 1.27 -4.58
C ALA A 11 -29.77 -0.14 -4.45
N GLU A 12 -28.53 -0.34 -4.93
CA GLU A 12 -27.84 -1.62 -4.77
C GLU A 12 -27.26 -1.79 -3.34
N LEU A 13 -26.82 -0.69 -2.71
CA LEU A 13 -26.35 -0.72 -1.31
C LEU A 13 -27.45 -1.18 -0.34
N GLU A 14 -28.70 -0.78 -0.56
CA GLU A 14 -29.84 -1.20 0.26
C GLU A 14 -30.10 -2.72 0.22
N ARG A 15 -29.56 -3.42 -0.78
CA ARG A 15 -29.75 -4.86 -0.98
C ARG A 15 -28.64 -5.71 -0.38
N LEU A 16 -27.55 -5.09 0.06
CA LEU A 16 -26.38 -5.77 0.63
C LEU A 16 -26.59 -6.07 2.11
N SER A 17 -25.99 -7.17 2.58
CA SER A 17 -25.86 -7.43 4.01
C SER A 17 -24.80 -6.52 4.64
N GLU A 18 -24.86 -6.35 5.95
CA GLU A 18 -23.94 -5.50 6.72
C GLU A 18 -22.46 -5.86 6.52
N GLU A 19 -22.15 -7.16 6.43
CA GLU A 19 -20.80 -7.66 6.16
C GLU A 19 -20.26 -7.16 4.81
N HIS A 20 -21.08 -7.18 3.75
CA HIS A 20 -20.68 -6.69 2.44
C HIS A 20 -20.66 -5.16 2.37
N LEU A 21 -21.46 -4.46 3.18
CA LEU A 21 -21.41 -3.00 3.27
C LEU A 21 -20.06 -2.52 3.84
N ALA A 22 -19.46 -3.26 4.77
CA ALA A 22 -18.13 -2.96 5.30
C ALA A 22 -17.06 -3.04 4.19
N GLU A 23 -17.09 -4.09 3.37
CA GLU A 23 -16.16 -4.24 2.23
C GLU A 23 -16.32 -3.10 1.21
N VAL A 24 -17.56 -2.69 0.92
CA VAL A 24 -17.81 -1.57 0.01
C VAL A 24 -17.28 -0.26 0.59
N LEU A 25 -17.44 -0.03 1.89
CA LEU A 25 -16.89 1.14 2.58
C LEU A 25 -15.36 1.18 2.49
N ASP A 26 -14.70 0.05 2.71
CA ASP A 26 -13.24 -0.08 2.57
C ASP A 26 -12.79 0.26 1.16
N PHE A 27 -13.50 -0.22 0.13
CA PHE A 27 -13.17 0.09 -1.25
C PHE A 27 -13.37 1.57 -1.60
N VAL A 28 -14.44 2.21 -1.11
CA VAL A 28 -14.67 3.65 -1.29
C VAL A 28 -13.54 4.45 -0.65
N ASN A 29 -13.13 4.09 0.58
CA ASN A 29 -12.02 4.71 1.28
C ASN A 29 -10.70 4.56 0.51
N PHE A 30 -10.44 3.39 -0.07
CA PHE A 30 -9.29 3.16 -0.93
C PHE A 30 -9.29 4.07 -2.17
N LEU A 31 -10.44 4.22 -2.84
CA LEU A 31 -10.56 5.11 -4.01
C LEU A 31 -10.30 6.57 -3.64
N LEU A 32 -10.88 7.05 -2.54
CA LEU A 32 -10.65 8.41 -2.03
C LEU A 32 -9.19 8.63 -1.64
N PHE A 33 -8.58 7.65 -0.96
CA PHE A 33 -7.16 7.69 -0.64
C PHE A 33 -6.30 7.76 -1.90
N LYS A 34 -6.59 6.94 -2.92
CA LYS A 34 -5.87 6.94 -4.19
C LYS A 34 -5.99 8.27 -4.93
N GLU A 35 -7.19 8.86 -4.96
CA GLU A 35 -7.41 10.19 -5.55
C GLU A 35 -6.57 11.26 -4.84
N ASN A 36 -6.57 11.25 -3.50
CA ASN A 36 -5.75 12.14 -2.68
C ASN A 36 -4.24 11.86 -2.78
N LYS A 37 -3.84 10.60 -3.01
CA LYS A 37 -2.43 10.23 -3.18
C LYS A 37 -1.90 10.61 -4.55
N ILE A 38 -2.76 10.59 -5.58
CA ILE A 38 -2.40 11.05 -6.93
C ILE A 38 -2.24 12.57 -6.94
N THR A 39 -3.04 13.32 -6.19
CA THR A 39 -2.88 14.77 -6.04
C THR A 39 -1.70 15.16 -5.16
N SER A 40 -1.34 14.36 -4.16
CA SER A 40 -0.16 14.59 -3.30
C SER A 40 1.16 14.01 -3.82
N LYS A 41 1.14 13.10 -4.82
CA LYS A 41 2.36 12.56 -5.45
C LYS A 41 3.12 13.54 -6.35
N ALA A 42 2.64 14.78 -6.48
CA ALA A 42 3.48 15.87 -6.97
C ALA A 42 4.59 16.25 -5.96
N GLU A 43 4.51 15.80 -4.71
CA GLU A 43 5.52 16.09 -3.69
C GLU A 43 6.44 14.88 -3.46
N THR A 44 7.61 14.98 -4.09
CA THR A 44 8.91 14.50 -3.59
C THR A 44 9.08 12.99 -3.43
N LEU A 45 9.59 12.35 -4.48
CA LEU A 45 10.58 11.28 -4.26
C LEU A 45 11.70 11.86 -3.37
N PRO A 46 12.15 11.18 -2.31
CA PRO A 46 13.30 11.63 -1.55
C PRO A 46 14.48 11.77 -2.51
N THR A 47 15.10 12.94 -2.54
CA THR A 47 16.42 13.05 -3.16
C THR A 47 17.38 12.11 -2.41
N PRO A 48 18.33 11.45 -3.09
CA PRO A 48 19.24 10.48 -2.46
C PRO A 48 19.91 10.99 -1.18
N GLU A 49 20.13 12.30 -1.07
CA GLU A 49 20.70 12.98 0.09
C GLU A 49 19.84 12.90 1.38
N LYS A 50 18.55 12.57 1.28
CA LYS A 50 17.61 12.50 2.41
C LYS A 50 17.20 11.07 2.77
N ASP A 51 17.81 10.06 2.14
CA ASP A 51 17.51 8.67 2.48
C ASP A 51 18.50 8.16 3.55
N PRO A 52 18.07 8.05 4.82
CA PRO A 52 18.94 7.54 5.90
C PRO A 52 19.33 6.07 5.70
N LEU A 53 18.65 5.33 4.82
CA LEU A 53 18.98 3.96 4.45
C LEU A 53 20.02 3.88 3.32
N LEU A 54 20.26 4.97 2.57
CA LEU A 54 21.26 4.99 1.49
C LEU A 54 22.67 4.69 2.01
N ASN A 55 22.99 5.19 3.21
CA ASN A 55 24.25 4.89 3.90
C ASN A 55 24.25 3.54 4.65
N PHE A 56 23.10 2.86 4.70
CA PHE A 56 22.95 1.58 5.39
C PHE A 56 23.15 0.38 4.45
N ILE A 57 23.02 0.57 3.14
CA ILE A 57 23.33 -0.45 2.13
C ILE A 57 24.85 -0.67 2.09
N GLY A 58 25.31 -1.73 2.74
CA GLY A 58 26.73 -2.09 2.84
C GLY A 58 27.27 -2.13 4.28
N GLY A 59 26.50 -1.70 5.29
CA GLY A 59 26.89 -1.82 6.71
C GLY A 59 27.06 -3.28 7.18
N VAL A 60 26.41 -4.21 6.48
CA VAL A 60 26.50 -5.67 6.71
C VAL A 60 27.63 -6.35 5.93
N SER A 61 28.48 -5.62 5.20
CA SER A 61 29.61 -6.20 4.44
C SER A 61 30.63 -6.95 5.31
N HIS A 62 30.55 -6.80 6.64
CA HIS A 62 31.42 -7.49 7.63
C HIS A 62 30.64 -8.45 8.54
N GLY A 63 29.33 -8.62 8.34
CA GLY A 63 28.53 -9.52 9.15
C GLY A 63 28.57 -10.93 8.59
N ASN A 64 29.20 -11.87 9.32
CA ASN A 64 29.11 -13.32 9.07
C ASN A 64 27.67 -13.85 8.97
N LEU A 65 26.66 -13.03 9.28
CA LEU A 65 25.24 -13.36 9.29
C LEU A 65 24.71 -13.85 7.93
N ALA A 66 25.20 -13.30 6.81
CA ALA A 66 24.72 -13.67 5.48
C ALA A 66 25.56 -14.77 4.80
N LYS A 67 26.69 -15.17 5.40
CA LYS A 67 27.66 -16.04 4.74
C LYS A 67 27.14 -17.47 4.55
N ASP A 68 26.29 -17.92 5.47
CA ASP A 68 25.80 -19.31 5.52
C ASP A 68 24.28 -19.38 5.70
N ILE A 69 23.55 -18.31 5.39
CA ILE A 69 22.08 -18.25 5.61
C ILE A 69 21.35 -19.38 4.89
N ASP A 70 21.75 -19.72 3.67
CA ASP A 70 21.12 -20.82 2.94
C ASP A 70 21.35 -22.16 3.65
N LYS A 71 22.52 -22.37 4.24
CA LYS A 71 22.83 -23.58 5.02
C LYS A 71 22.10 -23.61 6.36
N GLU A 72 21.94 -22.47 7.02
CA GLU A 72 21.22 -22.35 8.29
C GLU A 72 19.71 -22.51 8.13
N VAL A 73 19.15 -22.01 7.03
CA VAL A 73 17.71 -22.05 6.74
C VAL A 73 17.29 -23.36 6.08
N TYR A 74 18.05 -23.83 5.09
CA TYR A 74 17.67 -25.01 4.31
C TYR A 74 18.34 -26.30 4.78
N GLY A 75 19.41 -26.20 5.59
CA GLY A 75 20.22 -27.35 5.97
C GLY A 75 20.95 -27.97 4.76
N GLU A 76 21.98 -28.77 5.05
CA GLU A 76 22.25 -29.93 4.19
C GLU A 76 21.48 -31.13 4.73
#